data_AF-A0A3N5PJV5-F1
#
_entry.id   AF-A0A3N5PJV5-F1
#
_cell.length_a   1.000
_cell.length_b   1.000
_cell.length_c   1.000
_cell.angle_alpha   90.00
_cell.angle_beta   90.00
_cell.angle_gamma   90.00
#
_symmetry.space_group_name_H-M   'P 1'
#
loop_
_entity.id
_entity.type
_entity.pdbx_description
1 polymer ?
#
loop_
_entity_poly.entity_id
_entity_poly.type
_entity_poly.pdbx_seq_one_letter_code
_entity_poly.pdbx_strand_id
1 'polypeptide(L)'
;MATRAAVDVFAYRDYRAFLRAYYDRRKAEKSGFSHAEFSQRIGLRSPNYLKLVMDGARNLTSDLAVRFAEGCGLRDDPLRYFCALV
;
A
#
# COMPACT_ATOMS: atom_id res chain seq x y z
N MET A 1 10.89 -9.49 -20.87
CA MET A 1 11.04 -8.75 -19.61
C MET A 1 10.01 -9.28 -18.64
N ALA A 2 10.43 -10.01 -17.60
CA ALA A 2 9.49 -10.58 -16.64
C ALA A 2 8.92 -9.45 -15.78
N THR A 3 7.71 -8.99 -16.10
CA THR A 3 6.96 -8.05 -15.27
C THR A 3 6.67 -8.77 -13.96
N ARG A 4 7.52 -8.55 -12.96
CA ARG A 4 7.39 -9.13 -11.62
C ARG A 4 6.01 -8.72 -11.10
N ALA A 5 5.08 -9.68 -11.09
CA ALA A 5 3.65 -9.44 -10.94
C ALA A 5 3.39 -8.51 -9.74
N ALA A 6 2.84 -7.32 -10.02
CA ALA A 6 2.33 -6.45 -8.98
C ALA A 6 1.21 -7.20 -8.24
N VAL A 7 1.09 -6.98 -6.93
CA VAL A 7 -0.05 -7.52 -6.17
C VAL A 7 -1.31 -6.95 -6.80
N ASP A 8 -2.23 -7.84 -7.23
CA ASP A 8 -3.49 -7.42 -7.83
C ASP A 8 -4.45 -6.97 -6.74
N VAL A 9 -4.83 -5.69 -6.74
CA VAL A 9 -5.75 -5.13 -5.75
C VAL A 9 -7.16 -5.72 -5.88
N PHE A 10 -7.59 -6.13 -7.08
CA PHE A 10 -8.93 -6.69 -7.31
C PHE A 10 -9.13 -8.06 -6.67
N ALA A 11 -8.03 -8.75 -6.31
CA ALA A 11 -8.08 -10.00 -5.57
C ALA A 11 -8.44 -9.81 -4.08
N TYR A 12 -8.47 -8.58 -3.58
CA TYR A 12 -8.70 -8.26 -2.18
C TYR A 12 -10.01 -7.50 -2.00
N ARG A 13 -10.77 -7.88 -0.96
CA ARG A 13 -11.97 -7.16 -0.51
C ARG A 13 -11.70 -6.21 0.65
N ASP A 14 -10.48 -6.24 1.18
CA ASP A 14 -10.02 -5.39 2.27
C ASP A 14 -8.69 -4.75 1.84
N TYR A 15 -8.65 -3.42 1.82
CA TYR A 15 -7.46 -2.65 1.47
C TYR A 15 -6.28 -2.95 2.40
N ARG A 16 -6.52 -3.31 3.67
CA ARG A 16 -5.47 -3.67 4.64
C ARG A 16 -4.80 -4.99 4.26
N ALA A 17 -5.58 -5.97 3.81
CA ALA A 17 -5.06 -7.24 3.33
C ALA A 17 -4.18 -7.05 2.09
N PHE A 18 -4.62 -6.19 1.16
CA PHE A 18 -3.81 -5.78 0.02
C PHE A 18 -2.49 -5.12 0.46
N LEU A 19 -2.54 -4.14 1.37
CA LEU A 19 -1.36 -3.44 1.86
C LEU A 19 -0.35 -4.39 2.53
N ARG A 20 -0.85 -5.39 3.27
CA ARG A 20 -0.02 -6.42 3.89
C ARG A 20 0.69 -7.27 2.85
N ALA A 21 -0.05 -7.78 1.86
CA ALA A 21 0.52 -8.56 0.77
C ALA A 21 1.55 -7.75 -0.05
N TYR A 22 1.25 -6.48 -0.34
CA TYR A 22 2.18 -5.57 -1.00
C TYR A 22 3.46 -5.38 -0.18
N TYR A 23 3.33 -5.15 1.13
CA TYR A 23 4.46 -4.97 2.04
C TYR A 23 5.34 -6.23 2.11
N ASP A 24 4.73 -7.40 2.32
CA ASP A 24 5.44 -8.67 2.45
C ASP A 24 6.21 -9.01 1.17
N ARG A 25 5.61 -8.78 -0.01
CA ARG A 25 6.29 -8.92 -1.29
C ARG A 25 7.48 -7.96 -1.40
N ARG A 26 7.28 -6.67 -1.13
CA ARG A 26 8.35 -5.65 -1.22
C ARG A 26 9.50 -5.94 -0.26
N LYS A 27 9.19 -6.44 0.94
CA LYS A 27 10.18 -6.87 1.92
C LYS A 27 10.97 -8.11 1.45
N ALA A 28 10.30 -9.06 0.78
CA ALA A 28 10.97 -10.19 0.15
C ALA A 28 11.86 -9.78 -1.04
N GLU A 29 11.45 -8.76 -1.81
CA GLU A 29 12.23 -8.23 -2.94
C GLU A 29 13.46 -7.41 -2.50
N LYS A 30 13.31 -6.63 -1.42
CA LYS A 30 14.34 -5.72 -0.91
C LYS A 30 14.43 -5.90 0.61
N SER A 31 15.51 -6.52 1.07
CA SER A 31 15.78 -6.80 2.50
C SER A 31 15.80 -5.56 3.40
N GLY A 32 15.87 -4.34 2.85
CA GLY A 32 15.82 -3.06 3.58
C GLY A 32 14.46 -2.35 3.56
N PHE A 33 13.43 -2.90 2.91
CA PHE A 33 12.14 -2.25 2.86
C PHE A 33 11.47 -2.27 4.25
N SER A 34 11.15 -1.09 4.75
CA SER A 34 10.52 -0.89 6.07
C SER A 34 9.29 -0.01 5.94
N HIS A 35 8.42 -0.04 6.96
CA HIS A 35 7.26 0.86 7.03
C HIS A 35 7.67 2.34 6.89
N ALA A 36 8.83 2.71 7.46
CA ALA A 36 9.38 4.05 7.39
C ALA A 36 9.78 4.44 5.97
N GLU A 37 10.42 3.55 5.21
CA GLU A 37 10.78 3.79 3.81
C GLU A 37 9.53 4.02 2.96
N PHE A 38 8.47 3.24 3.18
CA PHE A 38 7.21 3.44 2.48
C PHE A 38 6.56 4.78 2.85
N SER A 39 6.46 5.11 4.14
CA SER A 39 5.92 6.39 4.57
C SER A 39 6.68 7.57 3.97
N GLN A 40 8.02 7.54 3.97
CA GLN A 40 8.82 8.59 3.34
C GLN A 40 8.55 8.70 1.84
N ARG A 41 8.44 7.56 1.15
CA ARG A 41 8.17 7.51 -0.29
C ARG A 41 6.86 8.20 -0.67
N ILE A 42 5.83 8.10 0.16
CA ILE A 42 4.52 8.77 -0.07
C ILE A 42 4.42 10.14 0.63
N GLY A 43 5.53 10.67 1.15
CA GLY A 43 5.59 11.99 1.79
C GLY A 43 4.89 12.07 3.15
N LEU A 44 4.69 10.94 3.82
CA LEU A 44 4.13 10.91 5.17
C LEU A 44 5.18 11.26 6.24
N ARG A 45 4.77 12.09 7.19
CA ARG A 45 5.58 12.40 8.38
C ARG A 45 5.70 11.23 9.37
N SER A 46 4.72 10.32 9.41
CA SER A 46 4.71 9.23 10.38
C SER A 46 5.30 7.95 9.79
N PRO A 47 6.48 7.49 10.28
CA PRO A 47 7.18 6.33 9.72
C PRO A 47 6.48 5.00 9.97
N ASN A 48 5.60 4.92 10.98
CA ASN A 48 4.85 3.70 11.31
C ASN A 48 3.42 3.70 10.76
N TYR A 49 3.05 4.67 9.94
CA TYR A 49 1.67 4.83 9.50
C TYR A 49 1.15 3.60 8.73
N LEU A 50 1.94 3.06 7.80
CA LEU A 50 1.57 1.84 7.07
C LEU A 50 1.26 0.68 8.03
N LYS A 51 2.09 0.49 9.07
CA LYS A 51 1.87 -0.54 10.09
C LYS A 51 0.57 -0.31 10.85
N LEU A 52 0.31 0.92 11.31
CA LEU A 52 -0.90 1.26 12.04
C LEU A 52 -2.18 1.03 11.22
N VAL A 53 -2.12 1.27 9.92
CA VAL A 53 -3.23 0.98 9.00
C VAL A 53 -3.45 -0.53 8.87
N MET A 54 -2.37 -1.30 8.66
CA MET A 54 -2.45 -2.76 8.56
C MET A 54 -2.94 -3.41 9.85
N ASP A 55 -2.53 -2.91 11.01
CA ASP A 55 -2.95 -3.39 12.32
C ASP A 55 -4.36 -2.87 12.71
N GLY A 56 -5.00 -2.03 11.89
CA GLY A 56 -6.33 -1.48 12.13
C GLY A 56 -6.41 -0.36 13.16
N ALA A 57 -5.27 0.10 13.69
CA ALA A 57 -5.16 1.20 14.65
C ALA A 57 -5.40 2.59 14.00
N ARG A 58 -5.32 2.68 12.68
CA ARG A 58 -5.62 3.89 11.89
C ARG A 58 -6.41 3.53 10.64
N ASN A 59 -7.31 4.42 10.24
CA ASN A 59 -8.00 4.35 8.96
C ASN A 59 -7.35 5.31 7.97
N LEU A 60 -7.34 4.94 6.69
CA LEU A 60 -6.97 5.84 5.61
C LEU A 60 -8.11 6.85 5.40
N THR A 61 -7.76 8.11 5.19
CA THR A 61 -8.68 9.09 4.60
C THR A 61 -8.63 8.97 3.08
N SER A 62 -9.65 9.46 2.38
CA SER A 62 -9.70 9.37 0.92
C SER A 62 -8.49 10.02 0.24
N ASP A 63 -8.01 11.18 0.72
CA ASP A 63 -6.79 11.82 0.22
C ASP A 63 -5.55 10.93 0.39
N LEU A 64 -5.44 10.28 1.55
CA LEU A 64 -4.30 9.43 1.85
C LEU A 64 -4.39 8.10 1.09
N ALA A 65 -5.60 7.57 0.87
CA ALA A 65 -5.82 6.37 0.08
C ALA A 65 -5.25 6.51 -1.33
N VAL A 66 -5.44 7.68 -1.97
CA VAL A 66 -4.86 7.98 -3.29
C VAL A 66 -3.32 7.89 -3.23
N ARG A 67 -2.70 8.56 -2.27
CA ARG A 67 -1.23 8.53 -2.11
C ARG A 67 -0.69 7.13 -1.84
N PHE A 68 -1.42 6.32 -1.07
CA PHE A 68 -1.08 4.91 -0.82
C PHE A 68 -1.18 4.09 -2.09
N ALA A 69 -2.27 4.22 -2.84
CA ALA A 69 -2.47 3.53 -4.11
C ALA A 69 -1.33 3.87 -5.09
N GLU A 70 -1.01 5.15 -5.27
CA GLU A 70 0.11 5.60 -6.10
C GLU A 70 1.46 5.09 -5.58
N GLY A 71 1.67 5.10 -4.27
CA GLY A 71 2.87 4.56 -3.61
C GLY A 71 3.04 3.04 -3.79
N CYS A 72 1.92 2.32 -3.93
CA CYS A 72 1.86 0.92 -4.30
C CYS A 72 2.03 0.67 -5.81
N GLY A 73 2.06 1.74 -6.62
CA GLY A 73 2.15 1.66 -8.07
C GLY A 73 0.82 1.38 -8.77
N LEU A 74 -0.31 1.55 -8.08
CA LEU A 74 -1.64 1.46 -8.66
C LEU A 74 -1.92 2.71 -9.50
N ARG A 75 -2.61 2.54 -10.62
CA ARG A 75 -3.04 3.60 -11.54
C ARG A 75 -4.43 3.27 -12.07
N ASP A 76 -5.13 4.27 -12.58
CA ASP A 76 -6.43 4.12 -13.26
C ASP A 76 -7.44 3.30 -12.44
N ASP A 77 -7.94 2.19 -12.97
CA ASP A 77 -8.97 1.36 -12.33
C ASP A 77 -8.52 0.74 -11.00
N PRO A 78 -7.34 0.09 -10.89
CA PRO A 78 -6.80 -0.36 -9.61
C PRO A 78 -6.75 0.72 -8.52
N LEU A 79 -6.39 1.96 -8.88
CA LEU A 79 -6.33 3.08 -7.94
C LEU A 79 -7.75 3.45 -7.45
N ARG A 80 -8.70 3.58 -8.37
CA ARG A 80 -10.10 3.89 -8.05
C ARG A 80 -10.71 2.81 -7.16
N TYR A 81 -10.43 1.55 -7.48
CA TYR A 81 -10.89 0.41 -6.71
C TYR A 81 -10.31 0.42 -5.29
N PHE A 82 -9.00 0.61 -5.14
CA PHE A 82 -8.38 0.75 -3.82
C PHE A 82 -9.03 1.86 -2.99
N CYS A 83 -9.25 3.03 -3.59
CA CYS A 83 -9.88 4.16 -2.91
C CYS A 83 -11.35 3.88 -2.54
N ALA A 84 -12.06 3.04 -3.29
CA ALA A 84 -13.43 2.63 -2.99
C ALA A 84 -13.53 1.58 -1.87
N LEU A 85 -12.43 0.89 -1.54
CA LEU A 85 -12.37 -0.05 -0.42
C LEU A 85 -12.10 0.64 0.93
N VAL A 86 -11.61 1.89 0.91
CA VAL A 86 -11.28 2.70 2.09
C VAL A 86 -12.51 3.45 2.58
#